data_AF-A0A1U9XQN1-F1
#
_entry.id   AF-A0A1U9XQN1-F1
#
_cell.length_a   1.000
_cell.length_b   1.000
_cell.length_c   1.000
_cell.angle_alpha   90.00
_cell.angle_beta   90.00
_cell.angle_gamma   90.00
#
_symmetry.space_group_name_H-M   'P 1'
#
loop_
_entity.id
_entity.type
_entity.pdbx_description
1 polymer ?
#
loop_
_entity_poly.entity_id
_entity_poly.type
_entity_poly.pdbx_seq_one_letter_code
_entity_poly.pdbx_strand_id
1 'polypeptide(L)'
;GTERVVVSQLVRSPGVYFERTTEKTSDKDIFSARIIPSRGAWLEFEVDKRDQVAVRIDRKRKQSVTVFLKAIGLTNDDIREQFAGYESIEMTLEKDDIVSKEDALKDIYRKLRPGEQVATEAARALLDNFYFSDKRYDLAKVGRYKINRKLGLDAPMSTSVLSVEDIVATIKYLVALHAGDATLPGVRKGQPIDVRLDVDDIDHFGNRRIRAVGELIQNQVRTGLSRMERVVRERMT
;
A
#
# COMPACT_ATOMS: atom_id res chain seq x y z
N GLY A 1 19.15 -1.34 -37.53
CA GLY A 1 19.72 -0.08 -38.03
C GLY A 1 18.68 0.98 -38.27
N THR A 2 17.69 1.13 -37.36
CA THR A 2 16.71 2.23 -37.43
C THR A 2 16.93 3.09 -36.20
N GLU A 3 17.04 4.40 -36.39
CA GLU A 3 17.16 5.34 -35.28
C GLU A 3 15.88 5.33 -34.43
N ARG A 4 16.05 5.41 -33.10
CA ARG A 4 14.95 5.38 -32.13
C ARG A 4 15.18 6.43 -31.07
N VAL A 5 14.11 7.13 -30.69
CA VAL A 5 14.12 8.10 -29.61
C VAL A 5 13.27 7.57 -28.46
N VAL A 6 13.84 7.55 -27.26
CA VAL A 6 13.08 7.20 -26.05
C VAL A 6 12.49 8.49 -25.48
N VAL A 7 11.17 8.51 -25.32
CA VAL A 7 10.44 9.67 -24.83
C VAL A 7 10.27 9.58 -23.31
N SER A 8 10.55 10.68 -22.61
CA SER A 8 10.30 10.79 -21.17
C SER A 8 8.80 10.67 -20.88
N GLN A 9 8.45 10.02 -19.77
CA GLN A 9 7.05 9.73 -19.44
C GLN A 9 6.58 10.56 -18.25
N LEU A 10 5.34 11.06 -18.30
CA LEU A 10 4.69 11.64 -17.14
C LEU A 10 4.01 10.54 -16.31
N VAL A 11 4.46 10.32 -15.08
CA VAL A 11 3.98 9.25 -14.20
C VAL A 11 3.48 9.82 -12.87
N ARG A 12 2.72 9.04 -12.10
CA ARG A 12 2.32 9.45 -10.74
C ARG A 12 3.56 9.59 -9.86
N SER A 13 3.60 10.68 -9.10
CA SER A 13 4.66 10.94 -8.13
C SER A 13 4.52 10.03 -6.90
N PRO A 14 5.60 9.73 -6.16
CA PRO A 14 5.52 8.94 -4.95
C PRO A 14 4.63 9.59 -3.89
N GLY A 15 3.84 8.81 -3.15
CA GLY A 15 2.93 9.31 -2.12
C GLY A 15 1.74 8.38 -1.90
N VAL A 16 0.78 8.84 -1.10
CA VAL A 16 -0.51 8.19 -0.89
C VAL A 16 -1.61 9.03 -1.55
N TYR A 17 -2.55 8.35 -2.20
CA TYR A 17 -3.64 8.98 -2.96
C TYR A 17 -4.96 8.32 -2.65
N PHE A 18 -6.00 9.12 -2.43
CA PHE A 18 -7.36 8.67 -2.17
C PHE A 18 -8.25 9.01 -3.36
N GLU A 19 -9.13 8.09 -3.75
CA GLU A 19 -10.02 8.26 -4.90
C GLU A 19 -11.41 7.72 -4.55
N ARG A 20 -12.44 8.41 -5.03
CA ARG A 20 -13.84 7.98 -4.98
C ARG A 20 -14.30 7.66 -6.39
N THR A 21 -14.77 6.43 -6.60
CA THR A 21 -15.32 5.97 -7.87
C THR A 21 -16.76 5.51 -7.65
N THR A 22 -17.71 6.05 -8.40
CA THR A 22 -19.09 5.56 -8.36
C THR A 22 -19.19 4.22 -9.08
N GLU A 23 -19.74 3.21 -8.41
CA GLU A 23 -19.93 1.87 -8.98
C GLU A 23 -21.05 1.91 -10.04
N LYS A 24 -20.80 1.37 -11.24
CA LYS A 24 -21.79 1.44 -12.33
C LYS A 24 -23.04 0.58 -12.10
N THR A 25 -22.92 -0.42 -11.22
CA THR A 25 -23.96 -1.44 -10.98
C THR A 25 -24.71 -1.24 -9.66
N SER A 26 -24.35 -0.22 -8.88
CA SER A 26 -24.88 0.03 -7.55
C SER A 26 -24.81 1.52 -7.26
N ASP A 27 -25.74 2.08 -6.51
CA ASP A 27 -25.70 3.48 -6.08
C ASP A 27 -24.68 3.72 -4.93
N LYS A 28 -23.65 2.88 -4.84
CA LYS A 28 -22.62 2.95 -3.81
C LYS A 28 -21.30 3.43 -4.41
N ASP A 29 -20.64 4.31 -3.69
CA ASP A 29 -19.29 4.75 -4.04
C ASP A 29 -18.25 3.76 -3.50
N ILE A 30 -17.23 3.50 -4.32
CA ILE A 30 -16.03 2.77 -3.93
C ILE A 30 -14.96 3.79 -3.59
N PHE A 31 -14.44 3.70 -2.36
CA PHE A 31 -13.31 4.51 -1.92
C PHE A 31 -12.05 3.66 -2.00
N SER A 32 -10.97 4.23 -2.51
CA SER A 32 -9.69 3.54 -2.62
C SER A 32 -8.53 4.41 -2.19
N ALA A 33 -7.51 3.78 -1.63
CA ALA A 33 -6.25 4.40 -1.27
C ALA A 33 -5.10 3.67 -1.98
N ARG A 34 -4.15 4.42 -2.55
CA ARG A 34 -2.98 3.84 -3.24
C ARG A 34 -1.71 4.47 -2.72
N ILE A 35 -0.84 3.66 -2.13
CA ILE A 35 0.52 4.03 -1.77
C ILE A 35 1.44 3.66 -2.93
N ILE A 36 1.99 4.70 -3.57
CA ILE A 36 2.87 4.59 -4.72
C ILE A 36 4.28 4.95 -4.28
N PRO A 37 5.24 4.01 -4.26
CA PRO A 37 6.63 4.32 -3.97
C PRO A 37 7.36 4.90 -5.18
N SER A 38 8.54 5.48 -4.94
CA SER A 38 9.49 5.78 -6.02
C SER A 38 10.04 4.49 -6.65
N ARG A 39 10.25 3.47 -5.82
CA ARG A 39 10.69 2.13 -6.21
C ARG A 39 10.13 1.10 -5.23
N GLY A 40 9.61 -0.01 -5.73
CA GLY A 40 9.07 -1.10 -4.91
C GLY A 40 7.65 -1.46 -5.30
N ALA A 41 7.05 -2.37 -4.53
CA ALA A 41 5.68 -2.83 -4.74
C ALA A 41 4.65 -1.75 -4.40
N TRP A 42 3.53 -1.75 -5.11
CA TRP A 42 2.39 -0.90 -4.76
C TRP A 42 1.58 -1.55 -3.64
N LEU A 43 1.02 -0.72 -2.76
CA LEU A 43 0.09 -1.15 -1.72
C LEU A 43 -1.22 -0.39 -1.91
N GLU A 44 -2.31 -1.11 -2.12
CA GLU A 44 -3.60 -0.53 -2.50
C GLU A 44 -4.69 -1.05 -1.56
N PHE A 45 -5.55 -0.16 -1.09
CA PHE A 45 -6.69 -0.47 -0.24
C PHE A 45 -7.97 0.01 -0.91
N GLU A 46 -9.08 -0.67 -0.62
CA GLU A 46 -10.37 -0.35 -1.21
C GLU A 46 -11.48 -0.73 -0.23
N VAL A 47 -12.46 0.16 -0.02
CA VAL A 47 -13.75 -0.20 0.55
C VAL A 47 -14.69 -0.50 -0.61
N ASP A 48 -15.10 -1.76 -0.72
CA ASP A 48 -15.94 -2.21 -1.83
C ASP A 48 -17.43 -1.92 -1.58
N LYS A 49 -18.27 -2.20 -2.58
CA LYS A 49 -19.73 -1.99 -2.50
C LYS A 49 -20.45 -2.83 -1.42
N ARG A 50 -19.77 -3.79 -0.80
CA ARG A 50 -20.28 -4.61 0.30
C ARG A 50 -19.74 -4.12 1.64
N ASP A 51 -19.26 -2.88 1.67
CA ASP A 51 -18.67 -2.17 2.81
C ASP A 51 -17.52 -2.95 3.45
N GLN A 52 -16.81 -3.77 2.66
CA GLN A 52 -15.66 -4.54 3.12
C GLN A 52 -14.36 -3.90 2.65
N VAL A 53 -13.37 -3.96 3.54
CA VAL A 53 -12.07 -3.36 3.30
C VAL A 53 -11.10 -4.42 2.79
N ALA A 54 -10.64 -4.22 1.56
CA ALA A 54 -9.73 -5.12 0.88
C ALA A 54 -8.37 -4.46 0.67
N VAL A 55 -7.34 -5.30 0.52
CA VAL A 55 -5.98 -4.92 0.16
C VAL A 55 -5.53 -5.65 -1.10
N ARG A 56 -4.75 -4.97 -1.95
CA ARG A 56 -3.97 -5.57 -3.03
C ARG A 56 -2.48 -5.25 -2.80
N ILE A 57 -1.68 -6.31 -2.72
CA ILE A 57 -0.23 -6.24 -2.55
C ILE A 57 0.40 -6.46 -3.93
N ASP A 58 1.27 -5.56 -4.37
CA ASP A 58 1.97 -5.64 -5.66
C ASP A 58 1.04 -5.94 -6.86
N ARG A 59 -0.13 -5.28 -6.90
CA ARG A 59 -1.15 -5.44 -7.94
C ARG A 59 -1.66 -6.88 -8.12
N LYS A 60 -1.55 -7.71 -7.08
CA LYS A 60 -2.09 -9.07 -7.07
C LYS A 60 -3.57 -9.09 -6.66
N ARG A 61 -4.09 -10.30 -6.42
CA ARG A 61 -5.50 -10.53 -6.06
C ARG A 61 -5.86 -9.78 -4.77
N LYS A 62 -7.13 -9.35 -4.69
CA LYS A 62 -7.70 -8.75 -3.47
C LYS A 62 -7.64 -9.76 -2.32
N GLN A 63 -7.36 -9.25 -1.12
CA GLN A 63 -7.38 -10.00 0.13
C GLN A 63 -8.09 -9.16 1.18
N SER A 64 -8.55 -9.77 2.27
CA SER A 64 -9.07 -9.00 3.39
C SER A 64 -7.97 -8.11 3.99
N VAL A 65 -8.29 -6.87 4.34
CA VAL A 65 -7.33 -5.97 5.01
C VAL A 65 -6.93 -6.50 6.38
N THR A 66 -7.82 -7.19 7.09
CA THR A 66 -7.57 -7.71 8.45
C THR A 66 -6.52 -8.81 8.44
N VAL A 67 -6.53 -9.68 7.43
CA VAL A 67 -5.47 -10.68 7.19
C VAL A 67 -4.12 -9.99 6.99
N PHE A 68 -4.09 -8.89 6.23
CA PHE A 68 -2.86 -8.14 6.04
C PHE A 68 -2.38 -7.42 7.32
N LEU A 69 -3.28 -6.83 8.09
CA LEU A 69 -2.96 -6.22 9.39
C LEU A 69 -2.37 -7.24 10.37
N LYS A 70 -2.93 -8.46 10.40
CA LYS A 70 -2.39 -9.59 11.18
C LYS A 70 -0.99 -9.98 10.74
N ALA A 71 -0.78 -10.08 9.43
CA ALA A 71 0.51 -10.44 8.87
C ALA A 71 1.63 -9.44 9.20
N ILE A 72 1.32 -8.13 9.23
CA ILE A 72 2.28 -7.09 9.65
C ILE A 72 2.43 -6.99 11.18
N GLY A 73 1.56 -7.64 11.95
CA GLY A 73 1.77 -7.90 13.37
C GLY A 73 0.71 -7.39 14.33
N LEU A 74 -0.43 -6.89 13.85
CA LEU A 74 -1.54 -6.50 14.72
C LEU A 74 -2.35 -7.73 15.15
N THR A 75 -2.81 -7.75 16.40
CA THR A 75 -3.79 -8.72 16.88
C THR A 75 -5.21 -8.27 16.53
N ASN A 76 -6.20 -9.16 16.71
CA ASN A 76 -7.60 -8.78 16.56
C ASN A 76 -7.99 -7.62 17.48
N ASP A 77 -7.45 -7.59 18.70
CA ASP A 77 -7.78 -6.57 19.68
C ASP A 77 -7.13 -5.23 19.30
N ASP A 78 -5.88 -5.25 18.82
CA ASP A 78 -5.24 -4.04 18.26
C ASP A 78 -6.06 -3.49 17.08
N ILE A 79 -6.55 -4.36 16.19
CA ILE A 79 -7.38 -3.93 15.04
C ILE A 79 -8.68 -3.29 15.54
N ARG A 80 -9.37 -3.90 16.50
CA ARG A 80 -10.60 -3.33 17.07
C ARG A 80 -10.37 -1.99 17.73
N GLU A 81 -9.28 -1.85 18.49
CA GLU A 81 -8.96 -0.59 19.16
C GLU A 81 -8.61 0.52 18.14
N GLN A 82 -7.77 0.22 17.16
CA GLN A 82 -7.29 1.21 16.19
C GLN A 82 -8.40 1.74 15.27
N PHE A 83 -9.37 0.87 14.93
CA PHE A 83 -10.44 1.15 13.96
C PHE A 83 -11.83 1.17 14.61
N ALA A 84 -11.92 1.34 15.93
CA ALA A 84 -13.19 1.42 16.64
C ALA A 84 -14.12 2.49 16.04
N GLY A 85 -15.39 2.13 15.81
CA GLY A 85 -16.40 3.03 15.25
C GLY A 85 -16.50 3.02 13.72
N TYR A 86 -15.66 2.24 13.02
CA TYR A 86 -15.77 2.06 11.56
C TYR A 86 -16.37 0.70 11.21
N GLU A 87 -17.67 0.68 10.93
CA GLU A 87 -18.45 -0.53 10.59
C GLU A 87 -17.80 -1.36 9.47
N SER A 88 -17.20 -0.70 8.46
CA SER A 88 -16.55 -1.41 7.36
C SER A 88 -15.41 -2.33 7.79
N ILE A 89 -14.65 -1.95 8.83
CA ILE A 89 -13.57 -2.79 9.36
C ILE A 89 -14.14 -3.89 10.25
N GLU A 90 -15.14 -3.56 11.07
CA GLU A 90 -15.83 -4.53 11.95
C GLU A 90 -16.45 -5.67 11.12
N MET A 91 -17.23 -5.34 10.09
CA MET A 91 -17.79 -6.32 9.15
C MET A 91 -16.73 -7.15 8.43
N THR A 92 -15.58 -6.54 8.13
CA THR A 92 -14.46 -7.26 7.48
C THR A 92 -13.81 -8.24 8.46
N LEU A 93 -13.68 -7.86 9.73
CA LEU A 93 -13.09 -8.68 10.78
C LEU A 93 -14.01 -9.85 11.17
N GLU A 94 -15.33 -9.66 11.17
CA GLU A 94 -16.31 -10.72 11.45
C GLU A 94 -16.28 -11.85 10.42
N LYS A 95 -15.97 -11.54 9.15
CA LYS A 95 -15.85 -12.52 8.06
C LYS A 95 -14.46 -13.14 7.94
N ASP A 96 -13.53 -12.75 8.80
CA ASP A 96 -12.15 -13.19 8.74
C ASP A 96 -11.93 -14.42 9.65
N ASP A 97 -11.84 -15.59 9.02
CA ASP A 97 -11.59 -16.87 9.70
C ASP A 97 -10.14 -17.02 10.20
N ILE A 98 -9.21 -16.16 9.75
CA ILE A 98 -7.78 -16.29 10.06
C ILE A 98 -7.47 -15.55 11.36
N VAL A 99 -7.16 -16.27 12.44
CA VAL A 99 -6.84 -15.63 13.73
C VAL A 99 -5.33 -15.40 13.89
N SER A 100 -4.50 -16.37 13.49
CA SER A 100 -3.07 -16.33 13.78
C SER A 100 -2.28 -15.50 12.76
N LYS A 101 -1.22 -14.83 13.23
CA LYS A 101 -0.27 -14.11 12.37
C LYS A 101 0.39 -15.03 11.34
N GLU A 102 0.70 -16.27 11.72
CA GLU A 102 1.36 -17.22 10.84
C GLU A 102 0.46 -17.64 9.68
N ASP A 103 -0.81 -17.91 9.96
CA ASP A 103 -1.77 -18.30 8.93
C ASP A 103 -2.08 -17.13 8.00
N ALA A 104 -2.11 -15.90 8.53
CA ALA A 104 -2.21 -14.69 7.73
C ALA A 104 -1.03 -14.52 6.76
N LEU A 105 0.20 -14.75 7.24
CA LEU A 105 1.41 -14.73 6.41
C LEU A 105 1.35 -15.82 5.32
N LYS A 106 0.92 -17.03 5.67
CA LYS A 106 0.78 -18.14 4.71
C LYS A 106 -0.28 -17.85 3.64
N ASP A 107 -1.42 -17.26 4.02
CA ASP A 107 -2.48 -16.91 3.09
C ASP A 107 -2.02 -15.84 2.08
N ILE A 108 -1.37 -14.78 2.57
CA ILE A 108 -0.77 -13.75 1.72
C ILE A 108 0.25 -14.36 0.77
N TYR A 109 1.14 -15.21 1.27
CA TYR A 109 2.16 -15.85 0.44
C TYR A 109 1.53 -16.68 -0.68
N ARG A 110 0.54 -17.51 -0.37
CA ARG A 110 -0.16 -18.37 -1.34
C ARG A 110 -0.79 -17.55 -2.48
N LYS A 111 -1.32 -16.37 -2.18
CA LYS A 111 -1.93 -15.48 -3.19
C LYS A 111 -0.90 -14.71 -4.01
N LEU A 112 0.26 -14.41 -3.43
CA LEU A 112 1.37 -13.76 -4.13
C LEU A 112 2.13 -14.72 -5.05
N ARG A 113 2.35 -15.96 -4.59
CA ARG A 113 3.07 -17.03 -5.29
C ARG A 113 2.28 -18.34 -5.24
N PRO A 114 1.30 -18.52 -6.14
CA PRO A 114 0.52 -19.75 -6.20
C PRO A 114 1.41 -20.96 -6.53
N GLY A 115 1.22 -22.06 -5.81
CA GLY A 115 1.91 -23.33 -6.06
C GLY A 115 3.20 -23.55 -5.26
N GLU A 116 3.71 -22.54 -4.56
CA GLU A 116 4.86 -22.68 -3.67
C GLU A 116 4.39 -22.95 -2.23
N GLN A 117 4.79 -24.08 -1.64
CA GLN A 117 4.64 -24.34 -0.20
C GLN A 117 5.87 -23.80 0.53
N VAL A 118 5.68 -22.92 1.50
CA VAL A 118 6.79 -22.19 2.12
C VAL A 118 6.59 -22.02 3.62
N ALA A 119 7.69 -22.06 4.35
CA ALA A 119 7.75 -21.80 5.79
C ALA A 119 7.33 -20.35 6.11
N THR A 120 6.73 -20.15 7.28
CA THR A 120 6.20 -18.86 7.74
C THR A 120 7.26 -17.74 7.68
N GLU A 121 8.51 -18.06 7.97
CA GLU A 121 9.65 -17.16 8.00
C GLU A 121 9.95 -16.56 6.62
N ALA A 122 9.84 -17.37 5.55
CA ALA A 122 10.04 -16.89 4.20
C ALA A 122 8.86 -16.03 3.71
N ALA A 123 7.64 -16.31 4.17
CA ALA A 123 6.49 -15.44 3.95
C ALA A 123 6.66 -14.07 4.63
N ARG A 124 7.14 -14.07 5.88
CA ARG A 124 7.51 -12.86 6.61
C ARG A 124 8.59 -12.07 5.88
N ALA A 125 9.69 -12.73 5.52
CA ALA A 125 10.79 -12.10 4.81
C ALA A 125 10.34 -11.51 3.45
N LEU A 126 9.40 -12.16 2.75
CA LEU A 126 8.83 -11.62 1.52
C LEU A 126 8.08 -10.31 1.79
N LEU A 127 7.22 -10.28 2.80
CA LEU A 127 6.44 -9.09 3.16
C LEU A 127 7.33 -7.95 3.65
N ASP A 128 8.34 -8.26 4.47
CA ASP A 128 9.35 -7.31 4.93
C ASP A 128 10.12 -6.70 3.75
N ASN A 129 10.51 -7.52 2.79
CA ASN A 129 11.17 -7.04 1.58
C ASN A 129 10.24 -6.17 0.70
N PHE A 130 8.93 -6.36 0.75
CA PHE A 130 8.03 -5.55 -0.06
C PHE A 130 7.90 -4.12 0.44
N TYR A 131 7.91 -3.87 1.75
CA TYR A 131 7.54 -2.55 2.29
C TYR A 131 8.50 -1.97 3.33
N PHE A 132 9.22 -2.83 4.05
CA PHE A 132 10.03 -2.44 5.22
C PHE A 132 11.55 -2.50 4.94
N SER A 133 11.97 -3.08 3.82
CA SER A 133 13.38 -3.15 3.42
C SER A 133 13.77 -2.09 2.39
N ASP A 134 14.77 -1.27 2.72
CA ASP A 134 15.35 -0.24 1.85
C ASP A 134 15.99 -0.82 0.57
N LYS A 135 16.44 -2.07 0.62
CA LYS A 135 17.00 -2.79 -0.54
C LYS A 135 15.98 -2.94 -1.66
N ARG A 136 14.70 -3.06 -1.35
CA ARG A 136 13.65 -3.39 -2.33
C ARG A 136 12.55 -2.32 -2.41
N TYR A 137 12.41 -1.47 -1.41
CA TYR A 137 11.41 -0.42 -1.33
C TYR A 137 12.02 0.96 -1.02
N ASP A 138 11.49 2.01 -1.65
CA ASP A 138 11.92 3.39 -1.47
C ASP A 138 10.83 4.40 -1.91
N LEU A 139 10.39 5.24 -0.99
CA LEU A 139 9.46 6.36 -1.21
C LEU A 139 10.14 7.60 -1.80
N ALA A 140 11.46 7.69 -1.68
CA ALA A 140 12.26 8.91 -1.75
C ALA A 140 11.79 9.99 -0.74
N LYS A 141 12.62 11.03 -0.56
CA LYS A 141 12.29 12.16 0.33
C LYS A 141 10.94 12.81 0.00
N VAL A 142 10.62 12.91 -1.30
CA VAL A 142 9.35 13.50 -1.76
C VAL A 142 8.14 12.64 -1.38
N GLY A 143 8.24 11.30 -1.48
CA GLY A 143 7.14 10.42 -1.11
C GLY A 143 6.91 10.43 0.40
N ARG A 144 7.98 10.36 1.18
CA ARG A 144 7.92 10.48 2.65
C ARG A 144 7.29 11.81 3.07
N TYR A 145 7.72 12.93 2.48
CA TYR A 145 7.11 14.24 2.71
C TYR A 145 5.60 14.26 2.37
N LYS A 146 5.20 13.71 1.22
CA LYS A 146 3.79 13.68 0.80
C LYS A 146 2.92 12.83 1.72
N ILE A 147 3.41 11.66 2.15
CA ILE A 147 2.70 10.78 3.10
C ILE A 147 2.51 11.49 4.44
N ASN A 148 3.60 11.99 5.03
CA ASN A 148 3.55 12.74 6.29
C ASN A 148 2.56 13.90 6.25
N ARG A 149 2.58 14.67 5.16
CA ARG A 149 1.68 15.82 5.00
C ARG A 149 0.22 15.39 4.86
N LYS A 150 -0.06 14.35 4.06
CA LYS A 150 -1.42 13.88 3.75
C LYS A 150 -2.08 13.18 4.94
N LEU A 151 -1.32 12.37 5.68
CA LEU A 151 -1.82 11.59 6.81
C LEU A 151 -1.66 12.30 8.17
N GLY A 152 -0.93 13.42 8.22
CA GLY A 152 -0.62 14.09 9.49
C GLY A 152 0.31 13.26 10.36
N LEU A 153 1.44 12.83 9.79
CA LEU A 153 2.49 12.08 10.49
C LEU A 153 3.80 12.87 10.49
N ASP A 154 4.64 12.65 11.49
CA ASP A 154 5.95 13.31 11.67
C ASP A 154 7.15 12.35 11.57
N ALA A 155 7.01 11.28 10.79
CA ALA A 155 8.11 10.35 10.53
C ALA A 155 9.34 11.08 9.92
N PRO A 156 10.59 10.71 10.28
CA PRO A 156 11.78 11.38 9.74
C PRO A 156 11.86 11.34 8.20
N MET A 157 12.31 12.44 7.59
CA MET A 157 12.51 12.53 6.13
C MET A 157 13.63 11.61 5.61
N SER A 158 14.49 11.10 6.50
CA SER A 158 15.49 10.08 6.20
C SER A 158 14.89 8.69 6.01
N THR A 159 13.69 8.43 6.55
CA THR A 159 13.02 7.14 6.44
C THR A 159 12.37 6.98 5.07
N SER A 160 13.01 6.21 4.21
CA SER A 160 12.56 5.95 2.84
C SER A 160 11.65 4.74 2.67
N VAL A 161 11.50 3.89 3.70
CA VAL A 161 10.60 2.72 3.71
C VAL A 161 9.30 3.02 4.42
N LEU A 162 8.23 2.24 4.19
CA LEU A 162 6.99 2.39 4.96
C LEU A 162 7.19 1.96 6.41
N SER A 163 6.33 2.45 7.29
CA SER A 163 6.15 1.97 8.65
C SER A 163 4.75 1.36 8.82
N VAL A 164 4.55 0.60 9.90
CA VAL A 164 3.21 0.08 10.24
C VAL A 164 2.24 1.24 10.50
N GLU A 165 2.72 2.32 11.13
CA GLU A 165 1.94 3.54 11.37
C GLU A 165 1.45 4.18 10.07
N ASP A 166 2.31 4.29 9.04
CA ASP A 166 1.90 4.82 7.73
C ASP A 166 0.73 4.02 7.13
N ILE A 167 0.77 2.70 7.28
CA ILE A 167 -0.24 1.79 6.73
C ILE A 167 -1.54 1.90 7.53
N VAL A 168 -1.46 1.86 8.86
CA VAL A 168 -2.64 2.01 9.74
C VAL A 168 -3.31 3.37 9.50
N ALA A 169 -2.53 4.45 9.45
CA ALA A 169 -3.04 5.79 9.16
C ALA A 169 -3.67 5.90 7.77
N THR A 170 -3.11 5.23 6.76
CA THR A 170 -3.69 5.17 5.42
C THR A 170 -5.06 4.47 5.43
N ILE A 171 -5.17 3.33 6.10
CA ILE A 171 -6.43 2.59 6.21
C ILE A 171 -7.45 3.40 7.02
N LYS A 172 -7.02 4.04 8.11
CA LYS A 172 -7.88 4.88 8.96
C LYS A 172 -8.45 6.07 8.20
N TYR A 173 -7.61 6.75 7.41
CA TYR A 173 -8.05 7.81 6.51
C TYR A 173 -9.08 7.28 5.50
N LEU A 174 -8.83 6.12 4.90
CA LEU A 174 -9.74 5.55 3.91
C LEU A 174 -11.12 5.24 4.49
N VAL A 175 -11.18 4.59 5.66
CA VAL A 175 -12.46 4.18 6.27
C VAL A 175 -13.21 5.38 6.85
N ALA A 176 -12.50 6.39 7.36
CA ALA A 176 -13.11 7.65 7.79
C ALA A 176 -13.70 8.43 6.62
N LEU A 177 -12.97 8.48 5.49
CA LEU A 177 -13.47 9.09 4.26
C LEU A 177 -14.71 8.37 3.73
N HIS A 178 -14.76 7.04 3.84
CA HIS A 178 -15.94 6.24 3.50
C HIS A 178 -17.11 6.48 4.47
N ALA A 179 -16.85 6.63 5.78
CA ALA A 179 -17.85 6.93 6.79
C ALA A 179 -18.44 8.36 6.67
N GLY A 180 -17.80 9.23 5.87
CA GLY A 180 -18.24 10.61 5.65
C GLY A 180 -17.66 11.60 6.66
N ASP A 181 -16.62 11.21 7.40
CA ASP A 181 -15.94 12.10 8.33
C ASP A 181 -15.27 13.25 7.59
N ALA A 182 -15.28 14.44 8.19
CA ALA A 182 -14.65 15.62 7.62
C ALA A 182 -13.16 15.73 7.98
N THR A 183 -12.76 15.19 9.13
CA THR A 183 -11.42 15.38 9.71
C THR A 183 -10.97 14.17 10.51
N LEU A 184 -9.66 13.92 10.55
CA LEU A 184 -9.03 13.00 11.48
C LEU A 184 -7.96 13.69 12.33
N PRO A 185 -7.77 13.28 13.59
CA PRO A 185 -6.64 13.75 14.37
C PRO A 185 -5.32 13.27 13.76
N GLY A 186 -4.33 14.14 13.73
CA GLY A 186 -2.97 13.85 13.30
C GLY A 186 -1.97 14.74 14.03
N VAL A 187 -0.70 14.60 13.68
CA VAL A 187 0.40 15.37 14.26
C VAL A 187 1.21 16.03 13.15
N ARG A 188 1.60 17.30 13.36
CA ARG A 188 2.50 18.00 12.45
C ARG A 188 3.44 18.89 13.24
N LYS A 189 4.74 18.67 13.07
CA LYS A 189 5.81 19.29 13.87
C LYS A 189 5.59 19.14 15.38
N GLY A 190 5.10 17.97 15.81
CA GLY A 190 4.82 17.66 17.21
C GLY A 190 3.55 18.30 17.78
N GLN A 191 2.79 19.03 16.96
CA GLN A 191 1.53 19.65 17.38
C GLN A 191 0.33 18.83 16.87
N PRO A 192 -0.71 18.63 17.69
CA PRO A 192 -1.94 18.01 17.24
C PRO A 192 -2.61 18.89 16.18
N ILE A 193 -3.08 18.27 15.10
CA ILE A 193 -3.79 18.93 14.02
C ILE A 193 -5.00 18.10 13.60
N ASP A 194 -6.02 18.76 13.06
CA ASP A 194 -7.10 18.09 12.35
C ASP A 194 -6.77 18.00 10.86
N VAL A 195 -6.52 16.78 10.40
CA VAL A 195 -6.28 16.43 9.00
C VAL A 195 -7.62 16.40 8.29
N ARG A 196 -7.86 17.38 7.42
CA ARG A 196 -9.05 17.39 6.56
C ARG A 196 -9.04 16.18 5.61
N LEU A 197 -10.14 15.45 5.60
CA LEU A 197 -10.39 14.33 4.71
C LEU A 197 -10.93 14.84 3.38
N ASP A 198 -10.27 14.42 2.30
CA ASP A 198 -10.68 14.67 0.92
C ASP A 198 -10.02 13.66 -0.03
N VAL A 199 -10.64 13.49 -1.21
CA VAL A 199 -10.09 12.75 -2.35
C VAL A 199 -8.98 13.56 -3.03
N ASP A 200 -8.10 12.87 -3.74
CA ASP A 200 -7.00 13.48 -4.48
C ASP A 200 -7.29 13.48 -5.99
N ASP A 201 -7.06 14.62 -6.64
CA ASP A 201 -6.96 14.67 -8.09
C ASP A 201 -5.62 14.05 -8.53
N ILE A 202 -5.69 12.82 -9.02
CA ILE A 202 -4.53 12.04 -9.47
C ILE A 202 -3.94 12.52 -10.81
N ASP A 203 -4.65 13.36 -11.55
CA ASP A 203 -4.23 13.90 -12.84
C ASP A 203 -3.62 15.30 -12.71
N HIS A 204 -3.85 15.98 -11.59
CA HIS A 204 -3.18 17.23 -11.25
C HIS A 204 -1.64 17.12 -11.34
N PHE A 205 -0.98 18.09 -11.98
CA PHE A 205 0.47 18.04 -12.22
C PHE A 205 1.32 17.95 -10.95
N GLY A 206 0.87 18.51 -9.82
CA GLY A 206 1.54 18.36 -8.52
C GLY A 206 1.57 16.91 -8.00
N ASN A 207 0.73 16.03 -8.56
CA ASN A 207 0.70 14.60 -8.29
C ASN A 207 1.39 13.78 -9.40
N ARG A 208 1.95 14.44 -10.41
CA ARG A 208 2.70 13.83 -11.51
C ARG A 208 4.18 14.20 -11.42
N ARG A 209 5.05 13.35 -11.97
CA ARG A 209 6.49 13.60 -12.13
C ARG A 209 6.95 13.13 -13.50
N ILE A 210 8.02 13.74 -13.99
CA ILE A 210 8.69 13.27 -15.21
C ILE A 210 9.60 12.10 -14.84
N ARG A 211 9.41 10.98 -15.54
CA ARG A 211 10.30 9.85 -15.55
C ARG A 211 11.22 9.97 -16.77
N ALA A 212 12.49 10.27 -16.50
CA ALA A 212 13.50 10.45 -17.54
C ALA A 212 13.87 9.10 -18.20
N VAL A 213 14.51 9.18 -19.37
CA VAL A 213 14.97 8.02 -20.15
C VAL A 213 15.83 7.06 -19.32
N GLY A 214 16.76 7.59 -18.51
CA GLY A 214 17.61 6.77 -17.64
C GLY A 214 16.82 5.95 -16.61
N GLU A 215 15.77 6.52 -16.01
CA GLU A 215 14.89 5.81 -15.07
C GLU A 215 14.07 4.73 -15.79
N LEU A 216 13.61 4.99 -17.02
CA LEU A 216 12.91 3.99 -17.82
C LEU A 216 13.78 2.77 -18.10
N ILE A 217 15.03 3.00 -18.55
CA ILE A 217 15.99 1.93 -18.82
C ILE A 217 16.34 1.18 -17.53
N GLN A 218 16.63 1.91 -16.44
CA GLN A 218 16.95 1.29 -15.16
C GLN A 218 15.84 0.37 -14.65
N ASN A 219 14.57 0.78 -14.80
CA ASN A 219 13.43 -0.04 -14.40
C ASN A 219 13.31 -1.31 -15.24
N GLN A 220 13.53 -1.24 -16.56
CA GLN A 220 13.52 -2.41 -17.44
C GLN A 220 14.63 -3.40 -17.09
N VAL A 221 15.86 -2.91 -16.89
CA VAL A 221 17.00 -3.73 -16.46
C VAL A 221 16.70 -4.41 -15.12
N ARG A 222 16.13 -3.69 -14.15
CA ARG A 222 15.76 -4.24 -12.84
C ARG A 222 14.75 -5.38 -12.96
N THR A 223 13.71 -5.23 -13.79
CA THR A 223 12.75 -6.31 -14.03
C THR A 223 13.44 -7.54 -14.64
N GLY A 224 14.37 -7.34 -15.57
CA GLY A 224 15.21 -8.42 -16.11
C GLY A 224 16.05 -9.12 -15.05
N LEU A 225 16.78 -8.34 -14.23
CA LEU A 225 17.59 -8.87 -13.12
C LEU A 225 16.76 -9.64 -12.09
N SER A 226 15.55 -9.17 -11.77
CA SER A 226 14.66 -9.88 -10.83
C SER A 226 14.21 -11.25 -11.35
N ARG A 227 13.99 -11.38 -12.67
CA ARG A 227 13.71 -12.68 -13.29
C ARG A 227 14.93 -13.59 -13.25
N MET A 228 16.12 -13.05 -13.51
CA MET A 228 17.36 -13.83 -13.42
C MET A 228 17.65 -14.26 -11.98
N GLU A 229 17.43 -13.40 -10.98
CA GLU A 229 17.56 -13.73 -9.55
C GLU A 229 16.69 -14.95 -9.19
N ARG A 230 15.46 -15.00 -9.70
CA ARG A 230 14.56 -16.14 -9.50
C ARG A 230 15.14 -17.44 -10.07
N VAL A 231 15.60 -17.42 -11.32
CA VAL A 231 16.18 -18.61 -11.98
C VAL A 231 17.43 -19.09 -11.25
N VAL A 232 18.28 -18.17 -10.77
CA VAL A 232 19.47 -18.54 -9.99
C VAL A 232 19.07 -19.25 -8.70
N ARG A 233 18.09 -18.73 -7.95
CA ARG A 233 17.61 -19.38 -6.73
C ARG A 233 17.03 -20.77 -6.99
N GLU A 234 16.24 -20.93 -8.05
CA GLU A 234 15.65 -22.22 -8.45
C GLU A 234 16.71 -23.26 -8.87
N ARG A 235 17.89 -22.83 -9.34
CA ARG A 235 18.99 -23.73 -9.73
C ARG A 235 19.98 -24.05 -8.59
N MET A 236 19.93 -23.30 -7.49
CA MET A 236 20.80 -23.52 -6.33
C MET A 236 20.20 -24.51 -5.32
N THR A 237 18.94 -24.89 -5.50
CA THR A 237 18.25 -25.98 -4.78
C THR A 237 18.31 -27.26 -5.59
#